data_AF-A0A2Z6DVD3-F1
#
_entry.id   AF-A0A2Z6DVD3-F1
#
_cell.length_a   1.000
_cell.length_b   1.000
_cell.length_c   1.000
_cell.angle_alpha   90.00
_cell.angle_beta   90.00
_cell.angle_gamma   90.00
#
_symmetry.space_group_name_H-M   'P 1'
#
loop_
_entity.id
_entity.type
_entity.pdbx_description
1 polymer ?
#
loop_
_entity_poly.entity_id
_entity_poly.type
_entity_poly.pdbx_seq_one_letter_code
_entity_poly.pdbx_strand_id
1 'polypeptide(L)'
;MSRRTLYRWKAALKAAGDNPAALIPKPPIAKRKRGKNRDPQLVKHIRELRTLYPNLGKERLHRLLVPWCAEQGITLPLVSTIGRIIAEAPDKMRLVPKRLDARARKTAAATGTQNTKAQRAESAAADPLGAGHDRTGA
;
A
#
# COMPACT_ATOMS: atom_id res chain seq x y z
N MET A 1 -32.00 12.60 -18.48
CA MET A 1 -30.82 13.12 -17.74
C MET A 1 -31.15 14.48 -17.16
N SER A 2 -30.90 14.72 -15.87
CA SER A 2 -31.22 16.01 -15.25
C SER A 2 -30.22 17.10 -15.68
N ARG A 3 -30.72 18.33 -15.88
CA ARG A 3 -29.90 19.53 -16.12
C ARG A 3 -28.78 19.65 -15.07
N ARG A 4 -29.09 19.36 -13.80
CA ARG A 4 -28.13 19.41 -12.68
C ARG A 4 -26.95 18.45 -12.86
N THR A 5 -27.17 17.29 -13.46
CA THR A 5 -26.10 16.31 -13.75
C THR A 5 -25.16 16.82 -14.84
N LEU A 6 -25.70 17.42 -15.91
CA LEU A 6 -24.91 17.99 -17.01
C LEU A 6 -24.02 19.15 -16.53
N TYR A 7 -24.55 20.07 -15.73
CA TYR A 7 -23.74 21.17 -15.19
C TYR A 7 -22.63 20.67 -14.24
N ARG A 8 -22.90 19.62 -13.44
CA ARG A 8 -21.86 18.99 -12.60
C ARG A 8 -20.77 18.33 -13.43
N TRP A 9 -21.12 17.66 -14.52
CA TRP A 9 -20.14 17.05 -15.43
C TRP A 9 -19.32 18.10 -16.17
N LYS A 10 -19.95 19.17 -16.67
CA LYS A 10 -19.27 20.30 -17.30
C LYS A 10 -18.27 20.96 -16.33
N ALA A 11 -18.65 21.16 -15.07
CA ALA A 11 -17.76 21.70 -14.05
C ALA A 11 -16.58 20.75 -13.74
N ALA A 12 -16.84 19.44 -13.62
CA ALA A 12 -15.80 18.44 -13.38
C ALA A 12 -14.80 18.33 -14.54
N LEU A 13 -15.27 18.44 -15.78
CA LEU A 13 -14.45 18.39 -16.98
C LEU A 13 -13.53 19.62 -17.09
N LYS A 14 -14.07 20.82 -16.82
CA LYS A 14 -13.27 22.05 -16.75
C LYS A 14 -12.22 21.99 -15.64
N ALA A 15 -12.57 21.46 -14.47
CA ALA A 15 -11.63 21.31 -13.35
C ALA A 15 -10.50 20.31 -13.63
N ALA A 16 -10.71 19.38 -14.56
CA ALA A 16 -9.74 18.36 -14.95
C ALA A 16 -8.99 18.70 -16.25
N GLY A 17 -9.12 19.92 -16.78
CA GLY A 17 -8.46 20.34 -18.02
C GLY A 17 -8.94 19.57 -19.25
N ASP A 18 -10.26 19.36 -19.37
CA ASP A 18 -10.92 18.65 -20.47
C ASP A 18 -10.55 17.16 -20.62
N ASN A 19 -9.98 16.56 -19.57
CA ASN A 19 -9.69 15.14 -19.53
C ASN A 19 -10.98 14.31 -19.29
N PRO A 20 -11.38 13.42 -20.23
CA PRO A 20 -12.60 12.61 -20.10
C PRO A 20 -12.53 11.57 -18.96
N ALA A 21 -11.33 11.21 -18.49
CA ALA A 21 -11.16 10.31 -17.34
C ALA A 21 -11.80 10.85 -16.05
N ALA A 22 -12.01 12.16 -15.96
CA ALA A 22 -12.65 12.81 -14.81
C ALA A 22 -14.14 12.43 -14.64
N LEU A 23 -14.78 11.96 -15.71
CA LEU A 23 -16.19 11.54 -15.70
C LEU A 23 -16.37 10.06 -15.29
N ILE A 24 -15.27 9.31 -15.15
CA ILE A 24 -15.33 7.92 -14.69
C ILE A 24 -15.92 7.90 -13.27
N PRO A 25 -17.02 7.16 -13.02
CA PRO A 25 -17.64 7.12 -11.72
C PRO A 25 -16.66 6.54 -10.70
N LYS A 26 -16.42 7.29 -9.62
CA LYS A 26 -15.62 6.80 -8.49
C LYS A 26 -16.39 5.67 -7.81
N PRO A 27 -15.71 4.60 -7.35
CA PRO A 27 -16.36 3.54 -6.60
C PRO A 27 -17.05 4.15 -5.35
N PRO A 28 -18.21 3.61 -4.93
CA PRO A 28 -18.89 4.07 -3.73
C PRO A 28 -18.02 3.78 -2.51
N ILE A 29 -17.25 4.76 -2.08
CA ILE A 29 -16.42 4.66 -0.88
C ILE A 29 -17.21 5.25 0.27
N ALA A 30 -17.41 4.46 1.33
CA ALA A 30 -18.00 4.94 2.57
C ALA A 30 -17.23 6.17 3.08
N LYS A 31 -17.95 7.27 3.32
CA LYS A 31 -17.36 8.55 3.79
C LYS A 31 -16.56 8.41 5.08
N ARG A 32 -16.88 7.40 5.90
CA ARG A 32 -16.21 7.12 7.16
C ARG A 32 -15.92 5.63 7.26
N LYS A 33 -14.64 5.27 7.23
CA LYS A 33 -14.20 3.92 7.61
C LYS A 33 -14.06 3.92 9.13
N ARG A 34 -14.71 2.97 9.82
CA ARG A 34 -14.57 2.83 11.27
C ARG A 34 -13.10 2.55 11.59
N GLY A 35 -12.48 3.40 12.41
CA GLY A 35 -11.12 3.17 12.91
C GLY A 35 -11.09 1.87 13.70
N LYS A 36 -10.06 1.06 13.49
CA LYS A 36 -9.85 -0.17 14.26
C LYS A 36 -9.25 0.23 15.60
N ASN A 37 -10.10 0.46 16.60
CA ASN A 37 -9.65 0.66 17.98
C ASN A 37 -9.19 -0.69 18.52
N ARG A 38 -7.89 -0.99 18.39
CA ARG A 38 -7.27 -2.16 19.00
C ARG A 38 -6.29 -1.68 20.04
N ASP A 39 -6.24 -2.37 21.16
CA ASP A 39 -5.30 -2.06 22.22
C ASP A 39 -3.84 -2.16 21.71
N PRO A 40 -3.05 -1.09 21.79
CA PRO A 40 -1.64 -1.13 21.42
C PRO A 40 -0.82 -2.12 22.27
N GLN A 41 -1.18 -2.35 23.53
CA GLN A 41 -0.51 -3.34 24.41
C GLN A 41 -0.64 -4.74 23.82
N LEU A 42 -1.84 -5.12 23.38
CA LEU A 42 -2.12 -6.39 22.74
C LEU A 42 -1.28 -6.60 21.47
N VAL A 43 -1.18 -5.58 20.62
CA VAL A 43 -0.38 -5.65 19.38
C VAL A 43 1.11 -5.79 19.69
N LYS A 44 1.60 -5.07 20.71
CA LYS A 44 2.98 -5.18 21.17
C LYS A 44 3.29 -6.59 21.66
N HIS A 45 2.44 -7.15 22.51
CA HIS A 45 2.64 -8.49 23.05
C HIS A 45 2.58 -9.58 21.98
N ILE A 46 1.66 -9.48 21.00
CA ILE A 46 1.65 -10.39 19.84
C ILE A 46 2.98 -10.32 19.07
N ARG A 47 3.57 -9.13 18.94
CA ARG A 47 4.88 -8.96 18.28
C ARG A 47 6.00 -9.61 19.10
N GLU A 48 6.01 -9.43 20.42
CA GLU A 48 6.98 -10.07 21.33
C GLU A 48 6.93 -11.60 21.21
N LEU A 49 5.73 -12.20 21.24
CA LEU A 49 5.54 -13.63 21.07
C LEU A 49 6.05 -14.14 19.72
N ARG A 50 5.91 -13.35 18.65
CA ARG A 50 6.39 -13.72 17.31
C ARG A 50 7.90 -13.53 17.13
N THR A 51 8.52 -12.68 17.95
CA THR A 51 9.98 -12.57 18.04
C THR A 51 10.56 -13.75 18.80
N LEU A 52 9.93 -14.14 19.92
CA LEU A 52 10.33 -15.28 20.74
C LEU A 52 10.12 -16.61 19.99
N TYR A 53 8.98 -16.75 19.33
CA TYR A 53 8.61 -17.93 18.54
C TYR A 53 8.35 -17.53 17.08
N PRO A 54 9.39 -17.61 16.21
CA PRO A 54 9.30 -17.10 14.85
C PRO A 54 8.20 -17.82 14.05
N ASN A 55 7.41 -17.03 13.33
CA ASN A 55 6.34 -17.49 12.44
C ASN A 55 5.24 -18.32 13.10
N LEU A 56 5.04 -18.17 14.42
CA LEU A 56 3.98 -18.85 15.15
C LEU A 56 2.59 -18.63 14.52
N GLY A 57 1.80 -19.69 14.42
CA GLY A 57 0.45 -19.63 13.88
C GLY A 57 -0.52 -18.89 14.81
N LYS A 58 -1.57 -18.30 14.22
CA LYS A 58 -2.64 -17.58 14.95
C LYS A 58 -3.33 -18.42 16.03
N GLU A 59 -3.51 -19.72 15.80
CA GLU A 59 -4.13 -20.66 16.75
C GLU A 59 -3.27 -20.84 18.02
N ARG A 60 -1.95 -20.92 17.84
CA ARG A 60 -1.01 -21.06 18.97
C ARG A 60 -0.85 -19.74 19.71
N LEU A 61 -0.78 -18.62 18.99
CA LEU A 61 -0.81 -17.29 19.60
C LEU A 61 -2.06 -17.13 20.48
N HIS A 62 -3.24 -17.51 20.00
CA HIS A 62 -4.46 -17.43 20.79
C HIS A 62 -4.32 -18.14 22.15
N ARG A 63 -3.78 -19.37 22.19
CA ARG A 63 -3.58 -20.11 23.45
C ARG A 63 -2.60 -19.42 24.40
N LEU A 64 -1.52 -18.85 23.87
CA LEU A 64 -0.52 -18.12 24.67
C LEU A 64 -1.06 -16.78 25.19
N LEU A 65 -1.97 -16.15 24.46
CA LEU A 65 -2.59 -14.90 24.88
C LEU A 65 -3.65 -15.08 25.97
N VAL A 66 -4.23 -16.27 26.15
CA VAL A 66 -5.28 -16.52 27.16
C VAL A 66 -4.85 -16.07 28.57
N PRO A 67 -3.73 -16.57 29.15
CA PRO A 67 -3.33 -16.18 30.50
C PRO A 67 -2.97 -14.69 30.58
N TRP A 68 -2.23 -14.17 29.59
CA TRP A 68 -1.80 -12.78 29.58
C TRP A 68 -2.98 -11.79 29.47
N CYS A 69 -3.97 -12.08 28.62
CA CYS A 69 -5.17 -11.25 28.51
C CYS A 69 -5.97 -11.23 29.81
N ALA A 70 -6.03 -12.36 30.53
CA ALA A 70 -6.69 -12.43 31.84
C ALA A 70 -5.98 -11.56 32.89
N GLU A 71 -4.64 -11.57 32.91
CA GLU A 71 -3.83 -10.74 33.81
C GLU A 71 -3.96 -9.24 33.52
N GLN A 72 -4.00 -8.85 32.25
CA GLN A 72 -4.07 -7.46 31.83
C GLN A 72 -5.50 -6.88 31.80
N GLY A 73 -6.52 -7.71 32.06
CA GLY A 73 -7.93 -7.30 31.96
C GLY A 73 -8.37 -6.94 30.53
N ILE A 74 -7.66 -7.45 29.52
CA ILE A 74 -7.95 -7.18 28.10
C ILE A 74 -8.88 -8.26 27.56
N THR A 75 -9.87 -7.86 26.76
CA THR A 75 -10.73 -8.82 26.06
C THR A 75 -9.90 -9.67 25.09
N LEU A 76 -9.91 -10.99 25.29
CA LEU A 76 -9.21 -11.94 24.43
C LEU A 76 -9.74 -11.83 22.98
N PRO A 77 -8.91 -11.47 22.00
CA PRO A 77 -9.33 -11.43 20.60
C PRO A 77 -9.57 -12.84 20.06
N LEU A 78 -10.58 -12.99 19.19
CA LEU A 78 -10.74 -14.21 18.41
C LEU A 78 -9.50 -14.48 17.54
N VAL A 79 -9.27 -15.75 17.23
CA VAL A 79 -8.22 -16.22 16.32
C VAL A 79 -8.21 -15.46 14.98
N SER A 80 -9.39 -15.21 14.40
CA SER A 80 -9.53 -14.45 13.14
C SER A 80 -9.11 -12.99 13.31
N THR A 81 -9.37 -12.39 14.47
CA THR A 81 -8.93 -11.04 14.83
C THR A 81 -7.41 -10.98 14.97
N ILE A 82 -6.79 -11.98 15.61
CA ILE A 82 -5.32 -12.11 15.67
C ILE A 82 -4.72 -12.21 14.26
N GLY A 83 -5.32 -13.02 13.38
CA GLY A 83 -4.91 -13.12 11.98
C GLY A 83 -4.98 -11.78 11.24
N ARG A 84 -6.03 -10.98 11.48
CA ARG A 84 -6.17 -9.62 10.92
C ARG A 84 -5.13 -8.66 11.48
N ILE A 85 -4.81 -8.73 12.78
CA ILE A 85 -3.74 -7.93 13.40
C ILE A 85 -2.41 -8.20 12.69
N ILE A 86 -2.09 -9.46 12.46
CA ILE A 86 -0.85 -9.88 11.80
C ILE A 86 -0.85 -9.40 10.33
N ALA A 87 -1.94 -9.59 9.60
CA ALA A 87 -2.02 -9.24 8.18
C ALA A 87 -1.96 -7.72 7.92
N GLU A 88 -2.44 -6.92 8.87
CA GLU A 88 -2.43 -5.46 8.78
C GLU A 88 -1.07 -4.85 9.16
N ALA A 89 -0.20 -5.58 9.85
CA ALA A 89 1.14 -5.11 10.17
C ALA A 89 2.01 -5.02 8.90
N PRO A 90 2.85 -3.98 8.75
CA PRO A 90 3.63 -3.75 7.52
C PRO A 90 4.63 -4.88 7.21
N ASP A 91 5.21 -5.47 8.25
CA ASP A 91 6.16 -6.59 8.21
C ASP A 91 5.48 -7.96 8.30
N LYS A 92 4.13 -7.99 8.40
CA LYS A 92 3.31 -9.17 8.71
C LYS A 92 3.80 -9.91 9.97
N MET A 93 4.59 -9.25 10.82
CA MET A 93 5.27 -9.80 11.98
C MET A 93 6.01 -11.12 11.69
N ARG A 94 6.53 -11.33 10.48
CA ARG A 94 7.23 -12.57 10.09
C ARG A 94 8.73 -12.35 10.15
N LEU A 95 9.44 -13.29 10.78
CA LEU A 95 10.88 -13.36 10.66
C LEU A 95 11.21 -14.21 9.43
N VAL A 96 11.75 -13.55 8.40
CA VAL A 96 12.21 -14.22 7.17
C VAL A 96 13.73 -14.37 7.27
N PRO A 97 14.28 -15.59 7.09
CA PRO A 97 15.72 -15.78 7.09
C PRO A 97 16.35 -14.97 5.95
N LYS A 98 17.46 -14.29 6.24
CA LYS A 98 18.21 -13.55 5.22
C LYS A 98 18.94 -14.55 4.34
N ARG A 99 18.82 -14.38 3.01
CA ARG A 99 19.63 -15.14 2.06
C ARG A 99 21.06 -14.59 2.11
N LEU A 100 22.00 -15.50 2.27
CA LEU A 100 23.43 -15.22 2.26
C LEU A 100 24.05 -15.95 1.06
N ASP A 101 25.04 -15.34 0.43
CA ASP A 101 25.85 -15.97 -0.59
C ASP A 101 26.82 -16.99 0.05
N ALA A 102 27.48 -17.80 -0.77
CA ALA A 102 28.50 -18.76 -0.32
C ALA A 102 29.62 -18.14 0.55
N ARG A 103 29.85 -16.82 0.44
CA ARG A 103 30.80 -16.06 1.26
C ARG A 103 30.17 -15.37 2.48
N ALA A 104 28.99 -15.80 2.91
CA ALA A 104 28.19 -15.19 3.98
C ALA A 104 27.84 -13.70 3.77
N ARG A 105 27.98 -13.19 2.54
CA ARG A 105 27.59 -11.82 2.19
C ARG A 105 26.09 -11.76 1.96
N LYS A 106 25.47 -10.63 2.30
CA LYS A 106 24.05 -10.40 1.99
C LYS A 106 23.89 -10.42 0.48
N THR A 107 23.13 -11.37 -0.05
CA THR A 107 22.77 -11.36 -1.47
C THR A 107 21.95 -10.09 -1.72
N ALA A 108 22.27 -9.31 -2.76
CA ALA A 108 21.40 -8.22 -3.17
C ALA A 108 20.02 -8.83 -3.44
N ALA A 109 19.01 -8.43 -2.66
CA ALA A 109 17.64 -8.88 -2.90
C ALA A 109 17.32 -8.54 -4.36
N ALA A 110 16.76 -9.49 -5.11
CA ALA A 110 16.26 -9.23 -6.45
C ALA A 110 15.21 -8.11 -6.33
N THR A 111 15.66 -6.87 -6.53
CA THR A 111 14.80 -5.70 -6.64
C THR A 111 13.88 -6.05 -7.79
N GLY A 112 12.59 -6.27 -7.49
CA GLY A 112 11.60 -6.57 -8.52
C GLY A 112 11.79 -5.59 -9.66
N THR A 113 11.91 -6.13 -10.88
CA THR A 113 12.13 -5.38 -12.12
C THR A 113 11.28 -4.12 -12.09
N GLN A 114 11.91 -2.97 -11.85
CA GLN A 114 11.29 -1.68 -12.12
C GLN A 114 10.92 -1.73 -13.59
N ASN A 115 9.63 -1.69 -13.88
CA ASN A 115 9.08 -1.78 -15.22
C ASN A 115 9.56 -0.55 -16.01
N THR A 116 10.72 -0.66 -16.67
CA THR A 116 11.40 0.41 -17.44
C THR A 116 10.61 0.87 -18.67
N LYS A 117 9.41 0.33 -18.91
CA LYS A 117 8.56 0.69 -20.05
C LYS A 117 7.96 2.10 -19.96
N ALA A 118 7.96 2.74 -18.80
CA ALA A 118 7.46 4.11 -18.64
C ALA A 118 8.52 5.20 -18.95
N GLN A 119 9.81 4.93 -18.74
CA GLN A 119 10.86 5.97 -18.82
C GLN A 119 11.33 6.29 -20.25
N ARG A 120 11.04 5.43 -21.23
CA ARG A 120 11.42 5.67 -22.64
C ARG A 120 10.49 6.64 -23.37
N ALA A 121 9.30 6.94 -22.81
CA ALA A 121 8.36 7.88 -23.42
C ALA A 121 8.71 9.35 -23.09
N GLU A 122 9.45 9.60 -22.02
CA GLU A 122 9.77 10.95 -21.54
C GLU A 122 11.10 11.47 -22.12
N SER A 123 12.05 10.58 -22.41
CA SER A 123 13.34 10.95 -23.02
C SER A 123 13.27 11.23 -24.53
N ALA A 124 12.14 10.98 -25.19
CA ALA A 124 11.94 11.29 -26.61
C ALA A 124 11.41 12.72 -26.85
N ALA A 125 11.04 13.46 -25.78
CA ALA A 125 10.53 14.82 -25.87
C ALA A 125 11.59 15.90 -25.59
N ALA A 126 12.84 15.51 -25.37
CA ALA A 126 13.94 16.40 -25.00
C ALA A 126 15.13 16.31 -25.96
N ASP A 127 14.88 16.48 -27.27
CA ASP A 127 15.91 16.87 -28.23
C ASP A 127 15.58 18.28 -28.76
N PRO A 128 16.33 19.33 -28.38
CA PRO A 128 16.26 20.63 -29.01
C PRO A 128 17.34 20.72 -30.10
N LEU A 129 16.98 20.40 -31.33
CA LEU A 129 17.71 20.78 -32.54
C LEU A 129 16.72 21.62 -33.36
N GLY A 130 16.93 22.90 -33.63
CA GLY A 130 18.16 23.55 -34.05
C GLY A 130 17.98 23.99 -35.51
N ALA A 131 17.72 25.28 -35.70
CA ALA A 131 17.97 26.13 -36.89
C ALA A 131 17.55 25.66 -38.32
N GLY A 132 16.80 26.52 -39.01
CA GLY A 132 16.68 26.54 -40.48
C GLY A 132 15.67 27.60 -40.94
N HIS A 133 16.06 28.87 -41.10
CA HIS A 133 16.47 29.51 -42.36
C HIS A 133 15.29 30.13 -43.15
N ASP A 134 14.84 31.32 -42.73
CA ASP A 134 13.96 32.14 -43.57
C ASP A 134 14.80 33.01 -44.50
N ARG A 135 14.80 32.65 -45.78
CA ARG A 135 15.20 33.52 -46.88
C ARG A 135 14.20 33.37 -48.03
N THR A 136 13.84 34.54 -48.59
CA THR A 136 13.11 34.80 -49.87
C THR A 136 11.60 34.58 -49.81
N GLY A 137 10.71 35.48 -50.22
CA GLY A 137 10.80 36.77 -50.91
C GLY A 137 9.64 36.88 -51.91
N ALA A 138 8.87 37.98 -51.86
CA ALA A 138 8.13 38.64 -52.94
C ALA A 138 7.19 39.69 -52.31
#